data_AF-A0A259FAF7-F1
#
_entry.id   AF-A0A259FAF7-F1
#
_cell.length_a   1.000
_cell.length_b   1.000
_cell.length_c   1.000
_cell.angle_alpha   90.00
_cell.angle_beta   90.00
_cell.angle_gamma   90.00
#
_symmetry.space_group_name_H-M   'P 1'
#
loop_
_entity.id
_entity.type
_entity.pdbx_description
1 polymer ?
#
loop_
_entity_poly.entity_id
_entity_poly.type
_entity_poly.pdbx_seq_one_letter_code
_entity_poly.pdbx_strand_id
1 'polypeptide(L)'
;MRFHHLLKKCGSLLLAAALLGAQVAPVQAGMVGTAQVLAAEQGRVDRDELVSLLAREDLQRQLSAMGVDVQHAQERVAALTDAEVARINQRVAELPAGGSALGVVLFIFIVFIITDALGVTDIFPFVHPIK
;
A
#
# COMPACT_ATOMS: atom_id res chain seq x y z
N MET A 1 -69.29 -23.36 24.76
CA MET A 1 -68.37 -23.90 23.72
C MET A 1 -67.91 -22.89 22.66
N ARG A 2 -68.63 -21.79 22.35
CA ARG A 2 -68.27 -20.86 21.25
C ARG A 2 -67.01 -20.00 21.52
N PHE A 3 -66.73 -19.63 22.78
CA PHE A 3 -65.61 -18.75 23.15
C PHE A 3 -64.23 -19.39 22.89
N HIS A 4 -64.13 -20.71 23.10
CA HIS A 4 -62.88 -21.45 22.93
C HIS A 4 -62.50 -21.65 21.45
N HIS A 5 -63.49 -21.68 20.55
CA HIS A 5 -63.25 -21.71 19.10
C HIS A 5 -62.83 -20.34 18.54
N LEU A 6 -63.34 -19.23 19.10
CA LEU A 6 -62.87 -17.89 18.73
C LEU A 6 -61.42 -17.64 19.19
N LEU A 7 -61.07 -18.09 20.40
CA LEU A 7 -59.71 -17.94 20.93
C LEU A 7 -58.68 -18.74 20.11
N LYS A 8 -59.03 -19.97 19.69
CA LYS A 8 -58.18 -20.80 18.80
C LYS A 8 -58.02 -20.20 17.41
N LYS A 9 -59.09 -19.60 16.84
CA LYS A 9 -59.04 -18.93 15.53
C LYS A 9 -58.16 -17.69 15.56
N CYS A 10 -58.26 -16.85 16.60
CA CYS A 10 -57.38 -15.69 16.75
C CYS A 10 -55.92 -16.09 16.94
N GLY A 11 -55.64 -17.16 17.70
CA GLY A 11 -54.28 -17.67 17.88
C GLY A 11 -53.65 -18.14 16.56
N SER A 12 -54.41 -18.87 15.74
CA SER A 12 -53.93 -19.29 14.41
C SER A 12 -53.72 -18.12 13.45
N LEU A 13 -54.54 -17.07 13.53
CA LEU A 13 -54.43 -15.89 12.67
C LEU A 13 -53.20 -15.04 13.04
N LEU A 14 -52.92 -14.90 14.35
CA LEU A 14 -51.72 -14.23 14.86
C LEU A 14 -50.45 -14.96 14.48
N LEU A 15 -50.44 -16.30 14.56
CA LEU A 15 -49.27 -17.11 14.19
C LEU A 15 -48.99 -17.02 12.69
N ALA A 16 -50.04 -17.05 11.84
CA ALA A 16 -49.90 -16.87 10.40
C ALA A 16 -49.37 -15.47 10.05
N ALA A 17 -49.88 -14.42 10.71
CA ALA A 17 -49.40 -13.05 10.51
C ALA A 17 -47.93 -12.87 10.94
N ALA A 18 -47.50 -13.52 12.03
CA ALA A 18 -46.10 -13.51 12.47
C ALA A 18 -45.16 -14.22 11.49
N LEU A 19 -45.59 -15.34 10.90
CA LEU A 19 -44.83 -16.08 9.89
C LEU A 19 -44.71 -15.31 8.57
N LEU A 20 -45.73 -14.54 8.19
CA LEU A 20 -45.70 -13.66 7.02
C LEU A 20 -44.75 -12.46 7.21
N GLY A 21 -44.65 -11.93 8.44
CA GLY A 21 -43.73 -10.83 8.76
C GLY A 21 -42.26 -11.24 8.87
N ALA A 22 -41.98 -12.52 9.12
CA ALA A 22 -40.61 -13.04 9.27
C ALA A 22 -39.83 -13.15 7.95
N GLN A 23 -40.49 -13.03 6.80
CA GLN A 23 -39.87 -13.23 5.47
C GLN A 23 -39.18 -11.96 4.92
N VAL A 24 -39.20 -10.85 5.65
CA VAL A 24 -38.56 -9.60 5.24
C VAL A 24 -37.28 -9.38 6.03
N ALA A 25 -36.38 -10.36 6.02
CA ALA A 25 -35.00 -10.10 6.38
C ALA A 25 -34.37 -9.30 5.23
N PRO A 26 -33.91 -8.06 5.43
CA PRO A 26 -33.16 -7.36 4.41
C PRO A 26 -31.89 -8.18 4.17
N VAL A 27 -31.80 -8.84 3.01
CA VAL A 27 -30.52 -9.37 2.54
C VAL A 27 -29.65 -8.15 2.30
N GLN A 28 -28.73 -7.90 3.23
CA GLN A 28 -27.64 -6.95 3.05
C GLN A 28 -26.69 -7.52 2.00
N ALA A 29 -27.08 -7.38 0.74
CA ALA A 29 -26.14 -7.33 -0.35
C ALA A 29 -25.33 -6.05 -0.15
N GLY A 30 -24.24 -6.15 0.61
CA GLY A 30 -23.29 -5.06 0.74
C GLY A 30 -22.87 -4.68 -0.67
N MET A 31 -23.12 -3.43 -1.07
CA MET A 31 -22.50 -2.91 -2.29
C MET A 31 -21.01 -3.16 -2.12
N VAL A 32 -20.39 -3.84 -3.09
CA VAL A 32 -18.94 -3.79 -3.21
C VAL A 32 -18.64 -2.33 -3.54
N GLY A 33 -18.42 -1.55 -2.49
CA GLY A 33 -18.13 -0.13 -2.60
C GLY A 33 -16.82 0.01 -3.33
N THR A 34 -16.70 1.06 -4.12
CA THR A 34 -15.45 1.44 -4.77
C THR A 34 -14.27 1.40 -3.80
N ALA A 35 -14.51 1.66 -2.50
CA ALA A 35 -13.53 1.54 -1.42
C ALA A 35 -12.96 0.12 -1.22
N GLN A 36 -13.74 -0.95 -1.38
CA GLN A 36 -13.24 -2.33 -1.25
C GLN A 36 -12.43 -2.76 -2.49
N VAL A 37 -12.86 -2.34 -3.68
CA VAL A 37 -12.07 -2.54 -4.92
C VAL A 37 -10.78 -1.74 -4.84
N LEU A 38 -10.84 -0.49 -4.39
CA LEU A 38 -9.67 0.38 -4.25
C LEU A 38 -8.70 -0.14 -3.19
N ALA A 39 -9.19 -0.68 -2.06
CA ALA A 39 -8.34 -1.29 -1.04
C ALA A 39 -7.62 -2.54 -1.56
N ALA A 40 -8.30 -3.39 -2.36
CA ALA A 40 -7.68 -4.55 -2.98
C ALA A 40 -6.63 -4.15 -4.03
N GLU A 41 -6.91 -3.13 -4.85
CA GLU A 41 -5.94 -2.58 -5.81
C GLU A 41 -4.74 -1.94 -5.10
N GLN A 42 -4.96 -1.22 -4.01
CA GLN A 42 -3.88 -0.61 -3.22
C GLN A 42 -2.92 -1.67 -2.68
N GLY A 43 -3.43 -2.80 -2.16
CA GLY A 43 -2.59 -3.90 -1.69
C GLY A 43 -1.77 -4.58 -2.80
N ARG A 44 -2.21 -4.52 -4.06
CA ARG A 44 -1.42 -4.99 -5.21
C ARG A 44 -0.31 -3.99 -5.56
N VAL A 45 -0.64 -2.71 -5.66
CA VAL A 45 0.33 -1.63 -5.91
C VAL A 45 1.44 -1.63 -4.86
N ASP A 46 1.06 -1.76 -3.59
CA ASP A 46 2.02 -1.77 -2.47
C ASP A 46 2.99 -2.97 -2.58
N ARG A 47 2.51 -4.15 -3.00
CA ARG A 47 3.37 -5.32 -3.23
C ARG A 47 4.31 -5.11 -4.41
N ASP A 48 3.80 -4.59 -5.51
CA ASP A 48 4.59 -4.34 -6.72
C ASP A 48 5.73 -3.35 -6.43
N GLU A 49 5.50 -2.35 -5.59
CA GLU A 49 6.54 -1.43 -5.12
C GLU A 49 7.67 -2.18 -4.37
N LEU A 50 7.36 -3.05 -3.41
CA LEU A 50 8.37 -3.85 -2.71
C LEU A 50 9.15 -4.77 -3.64
N VAL A 51 8.47 -5.43 -4.58
CA VAL A 51 9.12 -6.30 -5.57
C VAL A 51 10.08 -5.49 -6.45
N SER A 52 9.67 -4.29 -6.87
CA SER A 52 10.52 -3.38 -7.65
C SER A 52 11.78 -2.95 -6.88
N LEU A 53 11.67 -2.75 -5.57
CA LEU A 53 12.81 -2.42 -4.72
C LEU A 53 13.77 -3.60 -4.58
N LEU A 54 13.25 -4.81 -4.34
CA LEU A 54 14.05 -6.03 -4.30
C LEU A 54 14.70 -6.35 -5.66
N ALA A 55 14.14 -5.87 -6.77
CA ALA A 55 14.72 -6.01 -8.10
C ALA A 55 15.94 -5.10 -8.33
N ARG A 56 16.21 -4.11 -7.47
CA ARG A 56 17.36 -3.21 -7.66
C ARG A 56 18.69 -3.92 -7.38
N GLU A 57 19.63 -3.81 -8.31
CA GLU A 57 20.94 -4.49 -8.24
C GLU A 57 21.79 -4.08 -7.02
N ASP A 58 21.67 -2.85 -6.55
CA ASP A 58 22.35 -2.37 -5.34
C ASP A 58 21.80 -3.04 -4.09
N LEU A 59 20.46 -3.12 -3.96
CA LEU A 59 19.81 -3.85 -2.87
C LEU A 59 20.11 -5.34 -2.93
N GLN A 60 20.08 -5.97 -4.11
CA GLN A 60 20.41 -7.39 -4.24
C GLN A 60 21.84 -7.68 -3.78
N ARG A 61 22.81 -6.89 -4.24
CA ARG A 61 24.21 -7.02 -3.79
C ARG A 61 24.34 -6.87 -2.29
N GLN A 62 23.62 -5.91 -1.70
CA GLN A 62 23.65 -5.68 -0.26
C GLN A 62 22.98 -6.81 0.53
N LEU A 63 21.85 -7.33 0.07
CA LEU A 63 21.17 -8.49 0.65
C LEU A 63 22.05 -9.74 0.57
N SER A 64 22.65 -10.01 -0.59
CA SER A 64 23.59 -11.12 -0.77
C SER A 64 24.83 -10.97 0.11
N ALA A 65 25.36 -9.75 0.29
CA ALA A 65 26.46 -9.49 1.21
C ALA A 65 26.10 -9.76 2.68
N MET A 66 24.81 -9.64 3.04
CA MET A 66 24.28 -10.05 4.35
C MET A 66 23.91 -11.54 4.42
N GLY A 67 24.18 -12.32 3.37
CA GLY A 67 23.83 -13.75 3.29
C GLY A 67 22.35 -14.02 3.03
N VAL A 68 21.59 -13.02 2.59
CA VAL A 68 20.16 -13.15 2.24
C VAL A 68 20.04 -13.46 0.75
N ASP A 69 19.38 -14.58 0.46
CA ASP A 69 18.98 -14.91 -0.90
C ASP A 69 17.78 -14.06 -1.33
N VAL A 70 17.89 -13.47 -2.52
CA VAL A 70 16.88 -12.54 -3.07
C VAL A 70 15.60 -13.28 -3.44
N GLN A 71 15.70 -14.52 -3.94
CA GLN A 71 14.53 -15.32 -4.28
C GLN A 71 13.71 -15.63 -3.03
N HIS A 72 14.39 -16.07 -1.96
CA HIS A 72 13.74 -16.26 -0.68
C HIS A 72 13.08 -14.98 -0.12
N ALA A 73 13.70 -13.81 -0.30
CA ALA A 73 13.11 -12.55 0.11
C ALA A 73 11.82 -12.21 -0.66
N GLN A 74 11.77 -12.49 -1.97
CA GLN A 74 10.57 -12.28 -2.80
C GLN A 74 9.42 -13.20 -2.39
N GLU A 75 9.71 -14.49 -2.14
CA GLU A 75 8.72 -15.44 -1.62
C GLU A 75 8.10 -14.97 -0.30
N ARG A 76 8.92 -14.38 0.58
CA ARG A 76 8.43 -13.82 1.85
C ARG A 76 7.50 -12.65 1.63
N VAL A 77 7.82 -11.73 0.70
CA VAL A 77 6.92 -10.61 0.37
C VAL A 77 5.59 -11.11 -0.20
N ALA A 78 5.62 -12.16 -1.03
CA ALA A 78 4.40 -12.77 -1.56
C ALA A 78 3.52 -13.41 -0.46
N ALA A 79 4.13 -13.90 0.62
CA ALA A 79 3.43 -14.48 1.76
C ALA A 79 2.86 -13.45 2.77
N LEU A 80 3.22 -12.16 2.65
CA LEU A 80 2.74 -11.11 3.55
C LEU A 80 1.29 -10.70 3.28
N THR A 81 0.62 -10.31 4.35
CA THR A 81 -0.72 -9.69 4.28
C THR A 81 -0.62 -8.26 3.73
N ASP A 82 -1.71 -7.77 3.13
CA ASP A 82 -1.74 -6.41 2.55
C ASP A 82 -1.37 -5.33 3.59
N ALA A 83 -1.82 -5.49 4.84
CA ALA A 83 -1.52 -4.57 5.93
C ALA A 83 -0.03 -4.58 6.35
N GLU A 84 0.64 -5.72 6.26
CA GLU A 84 2.07 -5.83 6.54
C GLU A 84 2.90 -5.20 5.42
N VAL A 85 2.54 -5.44 4.16
CA VAL A 85 3.17 -4.82 2.99
C VAL A 85 3.06 -3.30 3.07
N ALA A 86 1.86 -2.78 3.32
CA ALA A 86 1.64 -1.34 3.47
C ALA A 86 2.51 -0.73 4.59
N ARG A 87 2.66 -1.43 5.72
CA ARG A 87 3.51 -0.97 6.83
C ARG A 87 4.99 -0.96 6.45
N ILE A 88 5.46 -1.95 5.69
CA ILE A 88 6.84 -1.98 5.20
C ILE A 88 7.07 -0.83 4.22
N ASN A 89 6.17 -0.59 3.27
CA ASN A 89 6.28 0.53 2.33
C ASN A 89 6.34 1.88 3.03
N GLN A 90 5.48 2.10 4.04
CA GLN A 90 5.56 3.31 4.87
C GLN A 90 6.95 3.46 5.49
N ARG A 91 7.51 2.36 6.00
CA ARG A 91 8.84 2.40 6.60
C ARG A 91 9.95 2.62 5.59
N VAL A 92 9.83 2.07 4.37
CA VAL A 92 10.80 2.27 3.30
C VAL A 92 10.73 3.69 2.74
N ALA A 93 9.53 4.27 2.60
CA ALA A 93 9.34 5.65 2.18
C ALA A 93 9.92 6.66 3.18
N GLU A 94 9.94 6.31 4.48
CA GLU A 94 10.61 7.10 5.52
C GLU A 94 12.14 7.01 5.45
N LEU A 95 12.68 5.94 4.87
CA LEU A 95 14.12 5.80 4.68
C LEU A 95 14.53 6.66 3.48
N PRO A 96 15.56 7.53 3.61
CA PRO A 96 16.09 8.26 2.48
C PRO A 96 16.74 7.28 1.49
N ALA A 97 15.94 6.75 0.58
CA ALA A 97 16.42 5.99 -0.57
C ALA A 97 17.38 6.92 -1.33
N GLY A 98 18.64 6.51 -1.47
CA GLY A 98 19.77 7.34 -1.94
C GLY A 98 19.56 7.97 -3.32
N GLY A 99 18.79 9.05 -3.38
CA GLY A 99 18.33 9.69 -4.61
C GLY A 99 17.11 10.58 -4.40
N SER A 100 16.97 11.21 -3.22
CA SER A 100 16.01 12.31 -3.06
C SER A 100 16.37 13.45 -4.03
N ALA A 101 15.42 14.33 -4.35
CA ALA A 101 15.69 15.52 -5.16
C ALA A 101 16.93 16.30 -4.65
N LEU A 102 17.17 16.27 -3.33
CA LEU A 102 18.38 16.79 -2.70
C LEU A 102 19.68 16.12 -3.16
N GLY A 103 19.69 14.79 -3.36
CA GLY A 103 20.86 14.08 -3.89
C GLY A 103 21.20 14.49 -5.33
N VAL A 104 20.18 14.67 -6.17
CA VAL A 104 20.36 15.15 -7.56
C VAL A 104 20.83 16.60 -7.58
N VAL A 105 20.22 17.46 -6.77
CA VAL A 105 20.63 18.87 -6.63
C VAL A 105 22.06 18.98 -6.13
N LEU A 106 22.45 18.17 -5.13
CA LEU A 106 23.81 18.15 -4.60
C LEU A 106 24.82 17.64 -5.64
N PHE A 107 24.47 16.61 -6.41
CA PHE A 107 25.33 16.11 -7.48
C PHE A 107 25.58 17.18 -8.55
N ILE A 108 24.52 17.85 -9.02
CA ILE A 108 24.63 18.95 -9.99
C ILE A 108 25.48 20.09 -9.41
N PHE A 109 25.27 20.43 -8.13
CA PHE A 109 26.05 21.45 -7.44
C PHE A 109 27.55 21.13 -7.41
N ILE A 110 27.91 19.87 -7.10
CA ILE A 110 29.31 19.42 -7.10
C ILE A 110 29.91 19.48 -8.51
N VAL A 111 29.18 19.01 -9.52
CA VAL A 111 29.64 19.09 -10.92
C VAL A 111 29.93 20.54 -11.31
N PHE A 112 29.02 21.47 -11.00
CA PHE A 112 29.23 22.88 -11.31
C PHE A 112 30.43 23.49 -10.59
N ILE A 113 30.65 23.18 -9.32
CA ILE A 113 31.85 23.63 -8.59
C ILE A 113 33.12 23.15 -9.30
N ILE A 114 33.16 21.89 -9.75
CA ILE A 114 34.33 21.34 -10.43
C ILE A 114 34.56 22.05 -11.76
N THR A 115 33.53 22.26 -12.58
CA THR A 115 33.68 23.00 -13.85
C THR A 115 34.06 24.47 -13.66
N ASP A 116 33.65 25.08 -12.56
CA ASP A 116 34.01 26.45 -12.19
C ASP A 116 35.48 26.54 -11.76
N ALA A 117 35.94 25.59 -10.94
CA ALA A 117 37.35 25.46 -10.54
C ALA A 117 38.27 25.15 -11.73
N LEU A 118 37.77 24.47 -12.77
CA LEU A 118 38.49 24.24 -14.02
C LEU A 118 38.43 25.44 -14.99
N GLY A 119 37.65 26.49 -14.68
CA GLY A 119 37.47 27.67 -15.52
C GLY A 119 36.65 27.43 -16.79
N VAL A 120 35.88 26.33 -16.83
CA VAL A 120 34.97 26.01 -17.94
C VAL A 120 33.67 26.83 -17.82
N THR A 121 33.24 27.09 -16.58
CA THR A 121 32.07 27.90 -16.23
C THR A 121 32.44 28.96 -15.20
N ASP A 122 31.60 29.98 -15.01
CA ASP A 122 31.68 30.95 -13.91
C ASP A 122 30.26 31.18 -13.38
N ILE A 123 29.82 30.30 -12.50
CA ILE A 123 28.46 30.30 -11.93
C ILE A 123 28.50 30.70 -10.45
N PHE A 124 29.57 30.34 -9.76
CA PHE A 124 29.76 30.55 -8.34
C PHE A 124 30.90 31.54 -8.09
N PRO A 125 30.60 32.79 -7.67
CA PRO A 125 31.60 33.86 -7.54
C PRO A 125 32.63 33.63 -6.41
N PHE A 126 32.48 32.56 -5.64
CA PHE A 126 33.42 32.14 -4.61
C PHE A 126 34.38 31.04 -5.10
N VAL A 127 34.10 30.38 -6.22
CA VAL A 127 35.00 29.39 -6.83
C VAL A 127 35.92 30.13 -7.78
N HIS A 128 37.23 30.00 -7.54
CA HIS A 128 38.24 30.65 -8.39
C HIS A 128 38.91 29.58 -9.25
N PRO A 129 39.08 29.82 -10.56
CA PRO A 129 39.76 28.88 -11.44
C PRO A 129 41.18 28.58 -10.95
N ILE A 130 41.52 27.30 -10.89
CA ILE A 130 42.86 26.84 -10.55
C ILE A 130 43.71 27.03 -11.80
N LYS A 131 44.62 28.01 -11.77
CA LYS A 131 45.60 28.26 -12.82
C LYS A 131 46.79 27.32 -12.72
#